data_AF-A0A4U9W290-F1
#
_entry.id   AF-A0A4U9W290-F1
#
_cell.length_a   1.000
_cell.length_b   1.000
_cell.length_c   1.000
_cell.angle_alpha   90.00
_cell.angle_beta   90.00
_cell.angle_gamma   90.00
#
_symmetry.space_group_name_H-M   'P 1'
#
loop_
_entity.id
_entity.type
_entity.pdbx_description
1 polymer ?
#
loop_
_entity_poly.entity_id
_entity_poly.type
_entity_poly.pdbx_seq_one_letter_code
_entity_poly.pdbx_strand_id
1 'polypeptide(L)'
;MGDVGAERTITNVAAGRLSDTSTDAVNGSQLKATNDQVGINTTNITNNTTDINGLKDDALQWDPAANGGAGAYSANHKGNGTSKITPTLLRAI
;
A
#
# COMPACT_ATOMS: atom_id res chain seq x y z
N MET A 1 36.33 -13.43 16.07
CA MET A 1 35.59 -12.23 15.63
C MET A 1 35.42 -11.18 16.75
N GLY A 2 36.21 -11.22 17.83
CA GLY A 2 35.94 -10.43 19.04
C GLY A 2 35.19 -11.25 20.09
N ASP A 3 35.04 -10.68 21.28
CA ASP A 3 34.21 -11.19 22.37
C ASP A 3 32.90 -10.38 22.41
N VAL A 4 31.89 -10.85 23.16
CA VAL A 4 30.62 -10.13 23.32
C VAL A 4 30.86 -8.73 23.90
N GLY A 5 30.37 -7.69 23.22
CA GLY A 5 30.60 -6.29 23.56
C GLY A 5 31.93 -5.71 23.06
N ALA A 6 32.72 -6.50 22.34
CA ALA A 6 33.98 -6.11 21.69
C ALA A 6 34.06 -6.67 20.26
N GLU A 7 32.95 -6.60 19.54
CA GLU A 7 32.82 -7.07 18.17
C GLU A 7 33.74 -6.28 17.22
N ARG A 8 34.21 -6.94 16.17
CA ARG A 8 35.06 -6.30 15.15
C ARG A 8 34.33 -6.25 13.82
N THR A 9 34.38 -5.10 13.17
CA THR A 9 33.99 -4.98 11.76
C THR A 9 34.97 -5.73 10.89
N ILE A 10 34.46 -6.55 9.96
CA ILE A 10 35.25 -7.17 8.91
C ILE A 10 35.15 -6.29 7.67
N THR A 11 36.29 -5.82 7.18
CA THR A 11 36.38 -4.92 6.02
C THR A 11 37.01 -5.61 4.82
N ASN A 12 36.96 -4.96 3.65
CA ASN A 12 37.47 -5.46 2.36
C ASN A 12 36.85 -6.80 1.94
N VAL A 13 35.61 -7.05 2.35
CA VAL A 13 34.84 -8.23 1.95
C VAL A 13 34.27 -8.00 0.55
N ALA A 14 34.78 -8.75 -0.43
CA ALA A 14 34.22 -8.79 -1.77
C ALA A 14 32.75 -9.26 -1.73
N ALA A 15 31.95 -8.88 -2.72
CA ALA A 15 30.55 -9.31 -2.77
C ALA A 15 30.47 -10.84 -2.89
N GLY A 16 29.77 -11.49 -1.96
CA GLY A 16 29.59 -12.93 -1.95
C GLY A 16 28.63 -13.40 -3.04
N ARG A 17 28.74 -14.67 -3.45
CA ARG A 17 27.76 -15.27 -4.36
C ARG A 17 26.40 -15.37 -3.69
N LEU A 18 25.34 -15.00 -4.41
CA LEU A 18 23.94 -15.14 -3.97
C LEU A 18 23.30 -16.34 -4.67
N SER A 19 23.45 -17.52 -4.06
CA SER A 19 22.84 -18.77 -4.51
C SER A 19 22.52 -19.66 -3.30
N ASP A 20 21.61 -20.62 -3.48
CA ASP A 20 21.08 -21.46 -2.38
C ASP A 20 22.17 -22.29 -1.67
N THR A 21 23.29 -22.55 -2.33
CA THR A 21 24.41 -23.34 -1.80
C THR A 21 25.61 -22.49 -1.41
N SER A 22 25.52 -21.16 -1.45
CA SER A 22 26.64 -20.28 -1.15
C SER A 22 26.98 -20.31 0.34
N THR A 23 28.28 -20.33 0.64
CA THR A 23 28.83 -20.18 2.00
C THR A 23 29.68 -18.91 2.12
N ASP A 24 29.61 -18.03 1.12
CA ASP A 24 30.37 -16.79 1.10
C ASP A 24 29.74 -15.78 2.08
N ALA A 25 30.58 -14.97 2.72
CA ALA A 25 30.08 -13.83 3.48
C ALA A 25 29.43 -12.79 2.55
N VAL A 26 28.33 -12.18 2.98
CA VAL A 26 27.72 -11.02 2.30
C VAL A 26 28.28 -9.72 2.86
N ASN A 27 28.42 -8.70 2.01
CA ASN A 27 28.92 -7.40 2.43
C ASN A 27 27.81 -6.33 2.50
N GLY A 28 28.18 -5.14 2.95
CA GLY A 28 27.25 -4.03 3.13
C GLY A 28 26.58 -3.53 1.84
N SER A 29 27.24 -3.61 0.67
CA SER A 29 26.62 -3.15 -0.58
C SER A 29 25.51 -4.09 -1.06
N GLN A 30 25.66 -5.40 -0.83
CA GLN A 30 24.62 -6.38 -1.12
C GLN A 30 23.39 -6.16 -0.24
N LEU A 31 23.59 -5.98 1.07
CA LEU A 31 22.50 -5.66 2.00
C LEU A 31 21.84 -4.32 1.68
N LYS A 32 22.63 -3.31 1.29
CA LYS A 32 22.11 -2.01 0.85
C LYS A 32 21.20 -2.15 -0.37
N ALA A 33 21.59 -2.93 -1.38
CA ALA A 33 20.79 -3.15 -2.57
C ALA A 33 19.42 -3.79 -2.23
N THR A 34 19.40 -4.78 -1.33
CA THR A 34 18.15 -5.33 -0.82
C THR A 34 17.31 -4.28 -0.08
N ASN A 35 17.93 -3.49 0.81
CA ASN A 35 17.24 -2.45 1.56
C ASN A 35 16.67 -1.35 0.66
N ASP A 36 17.35 -0.98 -0.43
CA ASP A 36 16.84 -0.04 -1.42
C ASP A 36 15.57 -0.58 -2.10
N GLN A 37 15.57 -1.88 -2.46
CA GLN A 37 14.38 -2.53 -3.03
C GLN A 37 13.22 -2.60 -2.02
N VAL A 38 13.51 -2.83 -0.74
CA VAL A 38 12.50 -2.77 0.34
C VAL A 38 11.94 -1.34 0.48
N GLY A 39 12.78 -0.32 0.37
CA GLY A 39 12.36 1.09 0.36
C GLY A 39 11.41 1.39 -0.80
N ILE A 40 11.74 0.92 -2.01
CA ILE A 40 10.86 1.04 -3.19
C ILE A 40 9.52 0.36 -2.94
N ASN A 41 9.54 -0.86 -2.39
CA ASN A 41 8.31 -1.59 -2.07
C ASN A 41 7.44 -0.82 -1.06
N THR A 42 8.07 -0.17 -0.06
CA THR A 42 7.37 0.65 0.95
C THR A 42 6.66 1.85 0.31
N THR A 43 7.32 2.53 -0.62
CA THR A 43 6.72 3.63 -1.41
C THR A 43 5.56 3.13 -2.26
N ASN A 44 5.74 2.01 -2.98
CA ASN A 44 4.68 1.44 -3.82
C ASN A 44 3.44 1.06 -3.00
N ILE A 45 3.62 0.48 -1.81
CA ILE A 45 2.52 0.15 -0.89
C ILE A 45 1.77 1.41 -0.44
N THR A 46 2.48 2.50 -0.17
CA THR A 46 1.88 3.79 0.22
C THR A 46 1.05 4.38 -0.92
N ASN A 47 1.57 4.33 -2.15
CA ASN A 47 0.84 4.76 -3.34
C ASN A 47 -0.41 3.91 -3.58
N ASN A 48 -0.27 2.57 -3.55
CA ASN A 48 -1.41 1.67 -3.68
C ASN A 48 -2.48 1.94 -2.62
N THR A 49 -2.09 2.22 -1.37
CA THR A 49 -3.03 2.57 -0.30
C THR A 49 -3.79 3.86 -0.61
N THR A 50 -3.10 4.85 -1.18
CA THR A 50 -3.70 6.11 -1.60
C THR A 50 -4.70 5.89 -2.74
N ASP A 51 -4.29 5.14 -3.76
CA ASP A 51 -5.13 4.83 -4.93
C ASP A 51 -6.37 4.03 -4.53
N ILE A 52 -6.22 3.01 -3.67
CA ILE A 52 -7.33 2.22 -3.14
C ILE A 52 -8.32 3.09 -2.36
N ASN A 53 -7.84 4.05 -1.57
CA ASN A 53 -8.71 4.98 -0.86
C ASN A 53 -9.43 5.92 -1.84
N GLY A 54 -8.75 6.40 -2.89
CA GLY A 54 -9.38 7.16 -3.98
C GLY A 54 -10.49 6.37 -4.67
N LEU A 55 -10.22 5.11 -5.07
CA LEU A 55 -11.22 4.23 -5.68
C LEU A 55 -12.40 3.95 -4.75
N LYS A 56 -12.16 3.86 -3.45
CA LYS A 56 -13.23 3.74 -2.45
C LYS A 56 -14.10 4.99 -2.44
N ASP A 57 -13.50 6.18 -2.40
CA ASP A 57 -14.24 7.44 -2.40
C ASP A 57 -15.06 7.63 -3.69
N ASP A 58 -14.56 7.17 -4.84
CA ASP A 58 -15.24 7.27 -6.14
C ASP A 58 -16.30 6.17 -6.37
N ALA A 59 -16.30 5.11 -5.57
CA ALA A 59 -17.22 4.00 -5.75
C ALA A 59 -18.67 4.43 -5.50
N LEU A 60 -19.60 3.89 -6.30
CA LEU A 60 -21.03 3.94 -5.97
C LEU A 60 -21.29 3.04 -4.76
N GLN A 61 -21.33 3.64 -3.58
CA GLN A 61 -21.56 2.93 -2.33
C GLN A 61 -23.02 3.03 -1.89
N TRP A 62 -23.51 1.98 -1.24
CA TRP A 62 -24.82 2.01 -0.60
C TRP A 62 -24.75 2.84 0.69
N ASP A 63 -25.56 3.89 0.77
CA ASP A 63 -25.81 4.67 1.98
C ASP A 63 -27.17 4.28 2.56
N PRO A 64 -27.24 3.54 3.68
CA PRO A 64 -28.49 3.13 4.31
C PRO A 64 -29.25 4.29 4.98
N ALA A 65 -28.57 5.40 5.32
CA ALA A 65 -29.19 6.56 5.95
C ALA A 65 -29.81 7.54 4.94
N ALA A 66 -29.46 7.40 3.65
CA ALA A 66 -30.03 8.20 2.58
C ALA A 66 -31.56 8.03 2.46
N ASN A 67 -32.21 8.98 1.77
CA ASN A 67 -33.65 8.99 1.51
C ASN A 67 -34.52 8.78 2.76
N GLY A 68 -34.16 9.43 3.87
CA GLY A 68 -34.92 9.32 5.12
C GLY A 68 -34.88 7.91 5.73
N GLY A 69 -33.79 7.16 5.51
CA GLY A 69 -33.61 5.79 6.00
C GLY A 69 -34.08 4.69 5.04
N ALA A 70 -34.60 5.04 3.86
CA ALA A 70 -34.91 4.06 2.80
C ALA A 70 -33.65 3.56 2.06
N GLY A 71 -32.54 4.29 2.23
CA GLY A 71 -31.25 4.03 1.59
C GLY A 71 -31.19 4.43 0.12
N ALA A 72 -29.97 4.63 -0.38
CA ALA A 72 -29.69 4.95 -1.77
C ALA A 72 -28.23 4.62 -2.12
N TYR A 73 -27.96 4.37 -3.40
CA TYR A 73 -26.58 4.42 -3.89
C TYR A 73 -26.14 5.88 -4.02
N SER A 74 -24.97 6.18 -3.45
CA SER A 74 -24.38 7.51 -3.40
C SER A 74 -23.12 7.56 -4.27
N ALA A 75 -23.00 8.61 -5.08
CA ALA A 75 -21.79 8.92 -5.86
C ALA A 75 -20.99 10.06 -5.21
N ASN A 76 -21.00 10.14 -3.87
CA ASN A 76 -20.34 11.21 -3.14
C ASN A 76 -18.81 11.03 -3.14
N HIS A 77 -18.06 12.03 -3.61
CA HIS A 77 -16.59 12.08 -3.59
C HIS A 77 -16.08 13.20 -2.67
N LYS A 78 -15.44 12.83 -1.55
CA LYS A 78 -14.64 13.69 -0.64
C LYS A 78 -15.28 15.01 -0.16
N GLY A 79 -16.61 15.23 -0.24
CA GLY A 79 -17.20 16.52 0.18
C GLY A 79 -18.72 16.58 0.24
N ASN A 80 -19.21 17.45 1.12
CA ASN A 80 -20.56 17.51 1.72
C ASN A 80 -21.74 17.83 0.76
N GLY A 81 -22.07 16.89 -0.12
CA GLY A 81 -23.33 16.92 -0.86
C GLY A 81 -23.59 15.57 -1.48
N THR A 82 -24.68 14.91 -1.09
CA THR A 82 -25.07 13.64 -1.69
C THR A 82 -25.44 13.86 -3.16
N SER A 83 -24.53 13.51 -4.08
CA SER A 83 -24.89 13.23 -5.48
C SER A 83 -25.66 11.90 -5.49
N LYS A 84 -26.99 11.98 -5.37
CA LYS A 84 -27.88 10.82 -5.25
C LYS A 84 -28.33 10.35 -6.63
N ILE A 85 -28.19 9.07 -6.92
CA ILE A 85 -28.89 8.43 -8.03
C ILE A 85 -30.23 7.93 -7.48
N THR A 86 -31.28 8.73 -7.64
CA THR A 86 -32.64 8.33 -7.21
C THR A 86 -33.42 7.84 -8.43
N PRO A 87 -33.90 6.58 -8.48
CA PRO A 87 -34.77 6.14 -9.55
C PRO A 87 -36.08 6.94 -9.50
N THR A 88 -36.39 7.68 -10.56
CA THR A 88 -37.69 8.33 -10.71
C THR A 88 -38.72 7.29 -11.14
N LEU A 89 -39.81 7.16 -10.37
CA LEU A 89 -40.97 6.37 -10.78
C LEU A 89 -41.58 7.02 -12.03
N LEU A 90 -41.42 6.42 -13.20
CA LEU A 90 -42.15 6.80 -14.40
C LEU A 90 -43.64 6.53 -14.13
N ARG A 91 -44.40 7.58 -13.84
CA ARG A 91 -45.86 7.52 -13.84
C ARG A 91 -46.30 7.47 -15.29
N ALA A 92 -46.59 6.27 -15.79
CA ALA A 92 -47.24 6.07 -17.07
C ALA A 92 -48.55 6.87 -17.09
N ILE A 93 -48.72 7.67 -18.15
CA ILE A 93 -49.98 8.32 -18.53
C ILE A 93 -50.71 7.37 -19.47
#